data_AF-A0A1V9Y463-F1
#
_entry.id   AF-A0A1V9Y463-F1
#
_cell.length_a   1.000
_cell.length_b   1.000
_cell.length_c   1.000
_cell.angle_alpha   90.00
_cell.angle_beta   90.00
_cell.angle_gamma   90.00
#
_symmetry.space_group_name_H-M   'P 1'
#
loop_
_entity.id
_entity.type
_entity.pdbx_description
1 polymer ?
#
loop_
_entity_poly.entity_id
_entity_poly.type
_entity_poly.pdbx_seq_one_letter_code
_entity_poly.pdbx_strand_id
1 'polypeptide(L)'
;MSFCCCYPVKNLPSDADAEKAFRYSSSSLHQSVVVVPTPTATRGLPTKKKSIKEKLEIVPNSSLATAITSCKAQVATIVAECREKNRYFRDMDFDLSQNEYECLSSLAQDWDRCYPGGALRVRDIFSNPIFCEVGYDASDVKDGYAPWFMSAVASVCSMPGLMERVCAARDESVGVYGFVFFKDGEWVPVIVDDQLFVKFTDFDHEYTGIEMDKATFNATLRSGSSALSFAQSSSENETWLPLLEKAYAKLHGDYKSIEIGLTGEALEDLTGGVTTRTFLKDVSDTDALWERDIVARLLSDSLFSATIETKQSYVDLTTSEGLLHLHPYAILRAVEACGRRFVQLRNPQRGQEWSGRWSDGSSLWTNEFVTALNHTGGDDGCFWMEWCDFLDEFTHIERTLILLDNDTTITPLVPQPLWKSIRATWPAKWQQKMFTFTVPTALSRVTIVLQQADIRRFVGLGGIYKYGLRFGIYRIVNNKRTLVTQYVNSSYNRSSSIELALRPAVYEVDIMVMRTSSGSEPIEDVISNVGAFRPDKLLERCDAFNASRLRADDKLEFDVLAMVRDTQLTEYEKLHKKQPENDSNNDGALTGSVIVGLRLFAKMLV
;
A
#
# COMPACT_ATOMS: atom_id res chain seq x y z
N MET A 1 20.57 -14.80 -25.52
CA MET A 1 21.41 -15.36 -26.59
C MET A 1 20.94 -14.81 -27.94
N SER A 2 21.88 -14.22 -28.69
CA SER A 2 21.94 -13.89 -30.15
C SER A 2 20.76 -13.12 -30.81
N PHE A 3 20.89 -11.87 -31.30
CA PHE A 3 21.69 -11.23 -32.38
C PHE A 3 21.08 -11.28 -33.81
N CYS A 4 21.01 -10.08 -34.42
CA CYS A 4 20.97 -9.74 -35.87
C CYS A 4 19.67 -10.01 -36.66
N CYS A 5 19.18 -9.18 -37.59
CA CYS A 5 19.84 -8.37 -38.63
C CYS A 5 18.99 -7.15 -39.09
N CYS A 6 19.66 -6.08 -39.52
CA CYS A 6 19.11 -4.97 -40.33
C CYS A 6 19.18 -5.29 -41.84
N TYR A 7 18.31 -4.69 -42.67
CA TYR A 7 18.52 -4.21 -44.08
C TYR A 7 17.23 -3.50 -44.60
N PRO A 8 17.23 -2.71 -45.71
CA PRO A 8 16.66 -1.35 -45.75
C PRO A 8 15.60 -1.10 -46.86
N VAL A 9 14.92 0.05 -46.72
CA VAL A 9 14.36 1.00 -47.72
C VAL A 9 13.91 0.50 -49.11
N LYS A 10 12.64 0.84 -49.45
CA LYS A 10 12.05 1.35 -50.73
C LYS A 10 10.54 1.09 -50.67
N ASN A 11 9.55 1.89 -51.11
CA ASN A 11 9.42 3.11 -51.90
C ASN A 11 8.08 3.77 -51.50
N LEU A 12 8.01 5.11 -51.57
CA LEU A 12 6.76 5.88 -51.62
C LEU A 12 6.01 5.63 -52.95
N PRO A 13 4.69 5.88 -52.97
CA PRO A 13 4.14 6.73 -54.03
C PRO A 13 3.39 7.95 -53.51
N SER A 14 3.42 8.97 -54.36
CA SER A 14 2.89 10.32 -54.25
C SER A 14 1.45 10.46 -54.74
N ASP A 15 0.81 11.50 -54.21
CA ASP A 15 -0.15 12.44 -54.81
C ASP A 15 -1.53 12.01 -55.32
N ALA A 16 -2.50 12.63 -54.63
CA ALA A 16 -3.55 13.49 -55.18
C ALA A 16 -4.94 12.90 -55.54
N ASP A 17 -5.92 13.68 -55.07
CA ASP A 17 -7.32 13.82 -55.48
C ASP A 17 -8.34 12.77 -55.01
N ALA A 18 -9.17 13.17 -54.03
CA ALA A 18 -10.60 13.43 -54.29
C ALA A 18 -11.34 13.93 -53.03
N GLU A 19 -11.75 15.20 -53.07
CA GLU A 19 -12.92 15.69 -52.34
C GLU A 19 -14.18 14.90 -52.73
N LYS A 20 -14.93 14.38 -51.75
CA LYS A 20 -16.31 14.80 -51.48
C LYS A 20 -17.01 13.93 -50.43
N ALA A 21 -17.58 14.66 -49.46
CA ALA A 21 -18.87 14.42 -48.81
C ALA A 21 -19.06 13.13 -48.00
N PHE A 22 -19.00 13.28 -46.66
CA PHE A 22 -20.03 12.73 -45.79
C PHE A 22 -20.35 13.73 -44.67
N ARG A 23 -21.55 14.31 -44.72
CA ARG A 23 -22.21 14.92 -43.57
C ARG A 23 -22.70 13.78 -42.67
N TYR A 24 -22.30 13.78 -41.40
CA TYR A 24 -23.13 13.24 -40.32
C TYR A 24 -22.97 14.10 -39.07
N SER A 25 -24.13 14.46 -38.53
CA SER A 25 -24.33 14.82 -37.13
C SER A 25 -23.84 13.71 -36.21
N SER A 26 -23.27 14.05 -35.06
CA SER A 26 -23.76 13.61 -33.75
C SER A 26 -22.75 13.94 -32.65
N SER A 27 -23.30 14.50 -31.58
CA SER A 27 -22.99 14.31 -30.16
C SER A 27 -21.60 13.85 -29.70
N SER A 28 -21.20 14.52 -28.61
CA SER A 28 -20.34 14.08 -27.50
C SER A 28 -18.85 14.39 -27.64
N LEU A 29 -18.39 15.37 -26.86
CA LEU A 29 -17.12 15.37 -26.13
C LEU A 29 -17.00 16.66 -25.32
N HIS A 30 -17.66 16.69 -24.16
CA HIS A 30 -17.29 17.60 -23.07
C HIS A 30 -17.14 16.76 -21.79
N GLN A 31 -15.95 16.22 -21.58
CA GLN A 31 -15.41 16.06 -20.24
C GLN A 31 -14.35 17.14 -20.06
N SER A 32 -14.82 18.38 -19.92
CA SER A 32 -14.03 19.51 -19.46
C SER A 32 -14.24 19.63 -17.95
N VAL A 33 -13.16 19.51 -17.17
CA VAL A 33 -13.17 19.94 -15.77
C VAL A 33 -13.21 21.47 -15.77
N VAL A 34 -14.27 22.01 -15.18
CA VAL A 34 -14.52 23.44 -15.08
C VAL A 34 -13.63 24.02 -13.97
N VAL A 35 -12.80 24.99 -14.32
CA VAL A 35 -12.17 25.92 -13.37
C VAL A 35 -13.14 27.09 -13.16
N VAL A 36 -13.49 27.40 -11.92
CA VAL A 36 -14.26 28.61 -11.59
C VAL A 36 -13.28 29.71 -11.16
N PRO A 37 -13.15 30.82 -11.91
CA PRO A 37 -12.57 32.05 -11.39
C PRO A 37 -13.58 32.77 -10.51
N THR A 38 -13.15 33.28 -9.35
CA THR A 38 -13.97 34.11 -8.46
C THR A 38 -14.14 35.53 -9.04
N PRO A 39 -15.37 36.06 -9.15
CA PRO A 39 -15.59 37.50 -9.30
C PRO A 39 -16.18 38.11 -8.03
N THR A 40 -15.67 39.28 -7.67
CA THR A 40 -16.23 40.21 -6.70
C THR A 40 -17.65 40.68 -7.06
N ALA A 41 -18.53 40.67 -6.05
CA ALA A 41 -19.73 41.50 -5.82
C ALA A 41 -21.11 41.19 -6.49
N THR A 42 -22.09 41.04 -5.58
CA THR A 42 -23.51 41.48 -5.57
C THR A 42 -24.69 40.72 -6.21
N ARG A 43 -25.60 40.31 -5.29
CA ARG A 43 -27.10 40.35 -5.25
C ARG A 43 -27.99 39.48 -6.18
N GLY A 44 -28.86 38.67 -5.53
CA GLY A 44 -30.25 38.40 -5.97
C GLY A 44 -30.76 36.95 -5.80
N LEU A 45 -31.72 36.72 -4.89
CA LEU A 45 -32.61 35.53 -4.76
C LEU A 45 -33.99 35.82 -5.43
N PRO A 46 -35.01 34.93 -5.50
CA PRO A 46 -35.12 33.44 -5.52
C PRO A 46 -36.06 32.93 -6.68
N THR A 47 -36.21 31.64 -7.06
CA THR A 47 -37.13 30.62 -6.48
C THR A 47 -37.32 29.36 -7.39
N LYS A 48 -37.41 28.20 -6.72
CA LYS A 48 -38.18 26.93 -6.93
C LYS A 48 -38.30 26.26 -8.31
N LYS A 49 -37.90 24.97 -8.35
CA LYS A 49 -38.82 23.81 -8.54
C LYS A 49 -38.21 22.51 -7.99
N LYS A 50 -39.04 21.75 -7.26
CA LYS A 50 -38.74 20.44 -6.66
C LYS A 50 -38.68 19.35 -7.73
N SER A 51 -37.69 18.47 -7.64
CA SER A 51 -37.73 17.09 -8.12
C SER A 51 -37.00 16.25 -7.07
N ILE A 52 -37.73 15.39 -6.39
CA ILE A 52 -37.19 14.39 -5.46
C ILE A 52 -36.55 13.31 -6.35
N LYS A 53 -35.23 13.36 -6.45
CA LYS A 53 -34.39 12.20 -6.69
C LYS A 53 -33.59 12.07 -5.40
N GLU A 54 -33.72 10.94 -4.71
CA GLU A 54 -32.70 10.51 -3.76
C GLU A 54 -31.41 10.31 -4.57
N LYS A 55 -30.67 11.40 -4.76
CA LYS A 55 -29.24 11.34 -4.97
C LYS A 55 -28.70 10.83 -3.64
N LEU A 56 -27.98 9.71 -3.68
CA LEU A 56 -26.90 9.47 -2.73
C LEU A 56 -26.10 10.77 -2.65
N GLU A 57 -26.29 11.51 -1.56
CA GLU A 57 -25.43 12.63 -1.22
C GLU A 57 -24.06 12.03 -0.94
N ILE A 58 -23.17 12.16 -1.93
CA ILE A 58 -21.75 11.86 -1.77
C ILE A 58 -21.23 12.91 -0.79
N VAL A 59 -21.09 12.48 0.47
CA VAL A 59 -20.45 13.24 1.53
C VAL A 59 -18.98 13.48 1.13
N PRO A 60 -18.40 14.66 1.36
CA PRO A 60 -16.98 14.96 1.08
C PRO A 60 -16.05 14.22 2.06
N ASN A 61 -16.04 12.88 2.01
CA ASN A 61 -15.41 12.01 3.01
C ASN A 61 -13.94 11.66 2.75
N SER A 62 -13.27 12.22 1.74
CA SER A 62 -11.95 11.76 1.30
C SER A 62 -10.75 12.40 2.01
N SER A 63 -10.94 13.15 3.09
CA SER A 63 -9.82 13.77 3.83
C SER A 63 -9.31 12.86 4.95
N LEU A 64 -8.01 12.93 5.26
CA LEU A 64 -7.41 12.20 6.38
C LEU A 64 -8.10 12.54 7.71
N ALA A 65 -8.44 13.82 7.91
CA ALA A 65 -9.13 14.28 9.12
C ALA A 65 -10.51 13.60 9.31
N THR A 66 -11.27 13.41 8.22
CA THR A 66 -12.55 12.69 8.27
C THR A 66 -12.33 11.22 8.64
N ALA A 67 -11.35 10.56 8.04
CA ALA A 67 -11.03 9.16 8.33
C ALA A 67 -10.57 8.95 9.79
N ILE A 68 -9.72 9.85 10.31
CA ILE A 68 -9.32 9.85 11.73
C ILE A 68 -10.53 10.02 12.65
N THR A 69 -11.44 10.94 12.32
CA THR A 69 -12.67 11.17 13.10
C THR A 69 -13.57 9.94 13.10
N SER A 70 -13.76 9.31 11.94
CA SER A 70 -14.50 8.05 11.80
C SER A 70 -13.86 6.92 12.61
N CYS A 71 -12.55 6.76 12.52
CA CYS A 71 -11.79 5.76 13.29
C CYS A 71 -12.02 5.93 14.80
N LYS A 72 -11.89 7.16 15.32
CA LYS A 72 -12.15 7.48 16.72
C LYS A 72 -13.57 7.14 17.16
N ALA A 73 -14.57 7.44 16.32
CA ALA A 73 -15.97 7.15 16.63
C ALA A 73 -16.27 5.64 16.69
N GLN A 74 -15.69 4.86 15.77
CA GLN A 74 -15.84 3.41 15.76
C GLN A 74 -15.15 2.77 16.96
N VAL A 75 -13.92 3.19 17.29
CA VAL A 75 -13.22 2.74 18.50
C VAL A 75 -14.02 3.06 19.77
N ALA A 76 -14.55 4.27 19.90
CA ALA A 76 -15.38 4.64 21.05
C ALA A 76 -16.64 3.77 21.20
N THR A 77 -17.29 3.43 20.09
CA THR A 77 -18.43 2.50 20.07
C THR A 77 -18.04 1.12 20.59
N ILE A 78 -16.94 0.56 20.07
CA ILE A 78 -16.41 -0.74 20.49
C ILE A 78 -16.05 -0.73 21.98
N VAL A 79 -15.42 0.34 22.47
CA VAL A 79 -15.06 0.49 23.88
C VAL A 79 -16.31 0.47 24.77
N ALA A 80 -17.36 1.20 24.40
CA ALA A 80 -18.61 1.23 25.15
C ALA A 80 -19.24 -0.17 25.24
N GLU A 81 -19.34 -0.88 24.11
CA GLU A 81 -19.87 -2.24 24.05
C GLU A 81 -19.03 -3.22 24.89
N CYS A 82 -17.70 -3.15 24.78
CA CYS A 82 -16.79 -4.04 25.50
C CYS A 82 -16.91 -3.86 27.02
N ARG A 83 -17.00 -2.61 27.49
CA ARG A 83 -17.19 -2.29 28.91
C ARG A 83 -18.56 -2.73 29.41
N GLU A 84 -19.62 -2.53 28.64
CA GLU A 84 -20.97 -3.00 28.99
C GLU A 84 -21.02 -4.53 29.14
N LYS A 85 -20.37 -5.25 28.22
CA LYS A 85 -20.34 -6.72 28.20
C LYS A 85 -19.23 -7.32 29.08
N ASN A 86 -18.44 -6.49 29.77
CA ASN A 86 -17.28 -6.90 30.57
C ASN A 86 -16.34 -7.86 29.80
N ARG A 87 -15.97 -7.49 28.58
CA ARG A 87 -15.09 -8.28 27.70
C ARG A 87 -14.06 -7.41 27.03
N TYR A 88 -13.04 -8.07 26.49
CA TYR A 88 -12.09 -7.45 25.60
C TYR A 88 -12.63 -7.45 24.17
N PHE A 89 -12.18 -6.49 23.37
CA PHE A 89 -12.46 -6.46 21.96
C PHE A 89 -11.87 -7.72 21.30
N ARG A 90 -12.63 -8.28 20.37
CA ARG A 90 -12.23 -9.43 19.57
C ARG A 90 -12.64 -9.13 18.16
N ASP A 91 -11.66 -9.04 17.28
CA ASP A 91 -11.85 -8.71 15.88
C ASP A 91 -12.27 -9.97 15.12
N MET A 92 -13.58 -10.18 14.97
CA MET A 92 -14.11 -11.41 14.36
C MET A 92 -13.71 -11.55 12.89
N ASP A 93 -13.44 -10.45 12.19
CA ASP A 93 -13.03 -10.44 10.78
C ASP A 93 -11.55 -10.76 10.60
N PHE A 94 -10.74 -10.68 11.68
CA PHE A 94 -9.30 -10.91 11.66
C PHE A 94 -8.82 -11.55 12.97
N ASP A 95 -9.50 -12.63 13.35
CA ASP A 95 -9.32 -13.31 14.63
C ASP A 95 -8.15 -14.29 14.58
N LEU A 96 -6.96 -13.82 14.96
CA LEU A 96 -5.74 -14.61 14.87
C LEU A 96 -5.87 -15.95 15.59
N SER A 97 -6.44 -16.02 16.80
CA SER A 97 -6.49 -17.26 17.60
C SER A 97 -7.52 -18.31 17.14
N GLN A 98 -8.51 -17.97 16.31
CA GLN A 98 -9.49 -18.95 15.79
C GLN A 98 -9.29 -19.23 14.31
N ASN A 99 -8.75 -18.26 13.59
CA ASN A 99 -8.61 -18.28 12.14
C ASN A 99 -7.13 -18.06 11.76
N GLU A 100 -6.20 -18.70 12.48
CA GLU A 100 -4.74 -18.52 12.34
C GLU A 100 -4.32 -18.63 10.86
N TYR A 101 -4.69 -19.73 10.22
CA TYR A 101 -4.35 -19.99 8.82
C TYR A 101 -4.96 -18.97 7.86
N GLU A 102 -6.18 -18.51 8.11
CA GLU A 102 -6.86 -17.52 7.26
C GLU A 102 -6.26 -16.13 7.39
N CYS A 103 -5.77 -15.77 8.58
CA CYS A 103 -5.08 -14.50 8.82
C CYS A 103 -3.62 -14.53 8.35
N LEU A 104 -3.01 -15.72 8.33
CA LEU A 104 -1.60 -15.93 8.01
C LEU A 104 -1.37 -16.07 6.50
N SER A 105 -2.03 -17.02 5.84
CA SER A 105 -1.80 -17.40 4.43
C SER A 105 -2.79 -16.73 3.49
N SER A 106 -2.34 -16.36 2.29
CA SER A 106 -3.22 -15.81 1.25
C SER A 106 -4.14 -16.88 0.64
N LEU A 107 -5.04 -16.49 -0.26
CA LEU A 107 -5.98 -17.43 -0.90
C LEU A 107 -5.24 -18.54 -1.70
N ALA A 108 -4.09 -18.22 -2.30
CA ALA A 108 -3.37 -19.10 -3.23
C ALA A 108 -1.88 -19.27 -2.92
N GLN A 109 -1.39 -18.74 -1.79
CA GLN A 109 0.00 -18.84 -1.38
C GLN A 109 0.10 -19.03 0.12
N ASP A 110 0.92 -19.99 0.52
CA ASP A 110 1.27 -20.30 1.90
C ASP A 110 2.66 -19.80 2.28
N TRP A 111 2.93 -19.80 3.57
CA TRP A 111 4.26 -19.54 4.10
C TRP A 111 5.16 -20.76 3.99
N ASP A 112 6.39 -20.53 3.54
CA ASP A 112 7.48 -21.50 3.42
C ASP A 112 8.59 -21.31 4.47
N ARG A 113 8.59 -20.16 5.16
CA ARG A 113 9.66 -19.74 6.08
C ARG A 113 9.18 -19.18 7.43
N CYS A 114 7.88 -19.08 7.65
CA CYS A 114 7.28 -18.61 8.90
C CYS A 114 6.14 -19.55 9.32
N TYR A 115 6.24 -20.08 10.54
CA TYR A 115 5.22 -20.92 11.15
C TYR A 115 5.05 -20.46 12.60
N PRO A 116 4.19 -19.45 12.86
CA PRO A 116 3.89 -19.04 14.22
C PRO A 116 3.38 -20.21 15.04
N GLY A 117 3.74 -20.27 16.33
CA GLY A 117 3.19 -21.25 17.27
C GLY A 117 1.73 -20.99 17.63
N GLY A 118 1.20 -19.83 17.26
CA GLY A 118 -0.20 -19.42 17.38
C GLY A 118 -0.32 -17.96 17.80
N ALA A 119 -1.45 -17.57 18.40
CA ALA A 119 -1.71 -16.18 18.80
C ALA A 119 -2.00 -16.02 20.31
N LEU A 120 -1.49 -14.94 20.89
CA LEU A 120 -1.74 -14.52 22.28
C LEU A 120 -2.14 -13.05 22.32
N ARG A 121 -2.77 -12.59 23.40
CA ARG A 121 -3.05 -11.15 23.59
C ARG A 121 -1.84 -10.42 24.14
N VAL A 122 -1.74 -9.12 23.86
CA VAL A 122 -0.69 -8.24 24.40
C VAL A 122 -0.43 -8.46 25.90
N ARG A 123 -1.47 -8.53 26.72
CA ARG A 123 -1.30 -8.72 28.18
C ARG A 123 -0.69 -10.07 28.60
N ASP A 124 -0.78 -11.08 27.73
CA ASP A 124 -0.29 -12.43 27.99
C ASP A 124 1.15 -12.58 27.48
N ILE A 125 1.61 -11.65 26.66
CA ILE A 125 2.96 -11.60 26.08
C ILE A 125 3.84 -10.63 26.87
N PHE A 126 3.31 -9.46 27.22
CA PHE A 126 4.09 -8.37 27.81
C PHE A 126 3.78 -8.22 29.30
N SER A 127 4.82 -8.09 30.11
CA SER A 127 4.69 -7.92 31.57
C SER A 127 4.17 -6.52 31.94
N ASN A 128 4.61 -5.50 31.22
CA ASN A 128 4.14 -4.12 31.38
C ASN A 128 3.98 -3.47 30.00
N PRO A 129 2.94 -3.84 29.22
CA PRO A 129 2.78 -3.34 27.86
C PRO A 129 2.60 -1.84 27.85
N ILE A 130 3.41 -1.18 27.03
CA ILE A 130 3.29 0.23 26.70
C ILE A 130 3.02 0.29 25.20
N PHE A 131 2.09 1.14 24.76
CA PHE A 131 1.87 1.26 23.32
C PHE A 131 3.11 1.83 22.64
N CYS A 132 3.58 2.98 23.10
CA CYS A 132 4.77 3.69 22.63
C CYS A 132 5.27 4.57 23.79
N GLU A 133 6.56 4.49 24.14
CA GLU A 133 7.16 5.09 25.33
C GLU A 133 7.57 6.55 25.10
N VAL A 134 8.44 6.80 24.11
CA VAL A 134 9.04 8.13 23.82
C VAL A 134 8.86 8.52 22.36
N GLY A 135 7.62 8.49 21.88
CA GLY A 135 7.31 8.77 20.48
C GLY A 135 7.78 7.66 19.54
N TYR A 136 7.50 7.82 18.25
CA TYR A 136 7.80 6.79 17.25
C TYR A 136 9.21 7.02 16.71
N ASP A 137 10.17 6.18 17.10
CA ASP A 137 11.53 6.24 16.56
C ASP A 137 11.75 5.17 15.49
N ALA A 138 12.61 5.48 14.52
CA ALA A 138 13.06 4.50 13.56
C ALA A 138 13.78 3.35 14.27
N SER A 139 14.58 3.62 15.32
CA SER A 139 15.34 2.64 16.13
C SER A 139 14.48 1.53 16.72
N ASP A 140 13.19 1.79 16.93
CA ASP A 140 12.25 0.82 17.47
C ASP A 140 11.81 -0.21 16.43
N VAL A 141 11.98 0.06 15.15
CA VAL A 141 11.51 -0.80 14.07
C VAL A 141 12.45 -1.97 13.85
N LYS A 142 12.03 -3.18 14.25
CA LYS A 142 12.67 -4.44 13.82
C LYS A 142 11.73 -5.22 12.91
N ASP A 143 12.27 -5.68 11.78
CA ASP A 143 11.52 -6.48 10.82
C ASP A 143 11.22 -7.89 11.33
N GLY A 144 10.08 -8.42 10.87
CA GLY A 144 9.77 -9.84 10.90
C GLY A 144 9.96 -10.43 9.51
N TYR A 145 8.97 -10.20 8.64
CA TYR A 145 8.93 -10.77 7.28
C TYR A 145 8.41 -9.79 6.21
N ALA A 146 8.40 -8.48 6.50
CA ALA A 146 7.90 -7.44 5.61
C ALA A 146 8.86 -6.24 5.56
N PRO A 147 10.13 -6.44 5.12
CA PRO A 147 11.19 -5.43 5.26
C PRO A 147 10.89 -4.13 4.50
N TRP A 148 10.16 -4.21 3.38
CA TRP A 148 9.69 -3.04 2.61
C TRP A 148 8.72 -2.17 3.39
N PHE A 149 7.78 -2.78 4.11
CA PHE A 149 6.85 -2.05 4.96
C PHE A 149 7.58 -1.48 6.18
N MET A 150 8.47 -2.26 6.80
CA MET A 150 9.28 -1.80 7.94
C MET A 150 10.22 -0.65 7.59
N SER A 151 10.84 -0.68 6.41
CA SER A 151 11.66 0.43 5.90
C SER A 151 10.81 1.69 5.67
N ALA A 152 9.56 1.53 5.22
CA ALA A 152 8.64 2.66 5.08
C ALA A 152 8.25 3.22 6.45
N VAL A 153 7.91 2.36 7.42
CA VAL A 153 7.60 2.76 8.80
C VAL A 153 8.77 3.52 9.43
N ALA A 154 10.00 3.01 9.30
CA ALA A 154 11.20 3.70 9.77
C ALA A 154 11.40 5.08 9.13
N SER A 155 11.08 5.22 7.84
CA SER A 155 11.13 6.52 7.15
C SER A 155 10.02 7.45 7.65
N VAL A 156 8.82 6.95 7.96
CA VAL A 156 7.73 7.77 8.51
C VAL A 156 8.07 8.27 9.92
N CYS A 157 8.73 7.45 10.74
CA CYS A 157 9.18 7.84 12.08
C CYS A 157 10.17 9.01 12.08
N SER A 158 10.97 9.19 11.02
CA SER A 158 11.94 10.30 10.96
C SER A 158 11.30 11.67 10.68
N MET A 159 10.03 11.72 10.25
CA MET A 159 9.27 12.96 10.10
C MET A 159 8.22 13.10 11.22
N PRO A 160 8.41 14.02 12.18
CA PRO A 160 7.54 14.15 13.34
C PRO A 160 6.07 14.39 12.98
N GLY A 161 5.16 13.73 13.70
CA GLY A 161 3.72 13.95 13.55
C GLY A 161 3.03 13.12 12.47
N LEU A 162 3.78 12.37 11.64
CA LEU A 162 3.16 11.51 10.62
C LEU A 162 2.61 10.22 11.23
N MET A 163 3.37 9.53 12.08
CA MET A 163 2.94 8.25 12.66
C MET A 163 1.75 8.42 13.61
N GLU A 164 1.66 9.56 14.30
CA GLU A 164 0.51 9.95 15.13
C GLU A 164 -0.79 10.07 14.33
N ARG A 165 -0.72 10.38 13.02
CA ARG A 165 -1.90 10.45 12.15
C ARG A 165 -2.37 9.06 11.74
N VAL A 166 -1.43 8.14 11.56
CA VAL A 166 -1.71 6.72 11.25
C VAL A 166 -2.31 6.04 12.48
N CYS A 167 -1.74 6.25 13.67
CA CYS A 167 -2.21 5.69 14.94
C CYS A 167 -3.38 6.53 15.53
N ALA A 168 -4.55 6.47 14.90
CA ALA A 168 -5.64 7.42 15.13
C ALA A 168 -6.38 7.30 16.48
N ALA A 169 -6.58 6.09 17.00
CA ALA A 169 -7.37 5.85 18.21
C ALA A 169 -6.99 4.52 18.89
N ARG A 170 -7.14 4.42 20.22
CA ARG A 170 -6.94 3.18 20.96
C ARG A 170 -7.56 3.22 22.35
N ASP A 171 -7.80 2.05 22.91
CA ASP A 171 -8.06 1.84 24.34
C ASP A 171 -7.47 0.49 24.76
N GLU A 172 -6.32 0.56 25.42
CA GLU A 172 -5.54 -0.58 25.87
C GLU A 172 -6.28 -1.41 26.92
N SER A 173 -7.20 -0.81 27.68
CA SER A 173 -7.94 -1.50 28.75
C SER A 173 -8.93 -2.53 28.22
N VAL A 174 -9.45 -2.32 27.01
CA VAL A 174 -10.30 -3.29 26.31
C VAL A 174 -9.60 -3.95 25.12
N GLY A 175 -8.37 -3.54 24.80
CA GLY A 175 -7.53 -4.14 23.76
C GLY A 175 -7.99 -3.83 22.33
N VAL A 176 -8.39 -2.57 22.06
CA VAL A 176 -8.79 -2.11 20.71
C VAL A 176 -7.85 -1.01 20.21
N TYR A 177 -7.46 -1.12 18.93
CA TYR A 177 -6.57 -0.18 18.27
C TYR A 177 -7.10 0.17 16.88
N GLY A 178 -7.12 1.46 16.57
CA GLY A 178 -7.61 2.01 15.31
C GLY A 178 -6.51 2.76 14.58
N PHE A 179 -6.23 2.32 13.36
CA PHE A 179 -5.26 2.89 12.44
C PHE A 179 -5.96 3.50 11.22
N VAL A 180 -5.28 4.35 10.47
CA VAL A 180 -5.77 4.93 9.23
C VAL A 180 -4.70 4.83 8.16
N PHE A 181 -5.05 4.23 7.02
CA PHE A 181 -4.16 4.05 5.87
C PHE A 181 -4.78 4.67 4.62
N PHE A 182 -3.96 5.09 3.68
CA PHE A 182 -4.39 5.49 2.35
C PHE A 182 -4.40 4.28 1.43
N LYS A 183 -5.50 4.04 0.73
CA LYS A 183 -5.60 2.94 -0.23
C LYS A 183 -6.46 3.37 -1.40
N ASP A 184 -5.92 3.21 -2.61
CA ASP A 184 -6.64 3.45 -3.87
C ASP A 184 -7.34 4.83 -3.95
N GLY A 185 -6.72 5.87 -3.39
CA GLY A 185 -7.26 7.25 -3.43
C GLY A 185 -8.08 7.65 -2.20
N GLU A 186 -8.27 6.76 -1.23
CA GLU A 186 -9.13 6.99 -0.07
C GLU A 186 -8.41 6.67 1.24
N TRP A 187 -8.73 7.44 2.30
CA TRP A 187 -8.27 7.13 3.65
C TRP A 187 -9.23 6.14 4.33
N VAL A 188 -8.70 4.98 4.70
CA VAL A 188 -9.43 3.82 5.21
C VAL A 188 -9.08 3.60 6.69
N PRO A 189 -10.04 3.70 7.62
CA PRO A 189 -9.84 3.30 9.00
C PRO A 189 -9.79 1.78 9.14
N VAL A 190 -8.84 1.26 9.92
CA VAL A 190 -8.66 -0.17 10.19
C VAL A 190 -8.58 -0.38 11.69
N ILE A 191 -9.51 -1.17 12.24
CA ILE A 191 -9.59 -1.46 13.66
C ILE A 191 -9.22 -2.92 13.90
N VAL A 192 -8.35 -3.15 14.88
CA VAL A 192 -7.85 -4.48 15.26
C VAL A 192 -7.92 -4.67 16.77
N ASP A 193 -8.00 -5.93 17.19
CA ASP A 193 -7.81 -6.31 18.60
C ASP A 193 -6.32 -6.49 18.96
N ASP A 194 -6.05 -6.81 20.23
CA ASP A 194 -4.71 -6.97 20.81
C ASP A 194 -4.08 -8.37 20.65
N GLN A 195 -4.62 -9.24 19.78
CA GLN A 195 -4.01 -10.54 19.49
C GLN A 195 -2.79 -10.39 18.57
N LEU A 196 -1.67 -11.05 18.88
CA LEU A 196 -0.46 -11.06 18.07
C LEU A 196 0.05 -12.50 17.89
N PHE A 197 0.61 -12.80 16.72
CA PHE A 197 1.28 -14.07 16.47
C PHE A 197 2.58 -14.17 17.27
N VAL A 198 2.75 -15.28 17.97
CA VAL A 198 3.92 -15.59 18.77
C VAL A 198 4.63 -16.81 18.22
N LYS A 199 5.93 -16.90 18.49
CA LYS A 199 6.75 -18.06 18.10
C LYS A 199 6.26 -19.32 18.78
N PHE A 200 5.81 -19.18 20.03
CA PHE A 200 5.55 -20.27 20.96
C PHE A 200 4.29 -19.97 21.80
N THR A 201 3.36 -20.92 21.89
CA THR A 201 2.08 -20.73 22.60
C THR A 201 1.89 -21.65 23.80
N ASP A 202 2.34 -22.90 23.74
CA ASP A 202 2.15 -23.87 24.82
C ASP A 202 3.44 -24.59 25.19
N PHE A 203 3.67 -24.67 26.50
CA PHE A 203 4.79 -25.39 27.10
C PHE A 203 4.69 -26.90 26.85
N ASP A 204 3.46 -27.44 26.87
CA ASP A 204 3.24 -28.90 26.87
C ASP A 204 3.34 -29.52 25.46
N HIS A 205 3.32 -28.69 24.41
CA HIS A 205 3.35 -29.13 23.01
C HIS A 205 4.66 -28.79 22.27
N GLU A 206 5.62 -28.18 22.97
CA GLU A 206 6.87 -27.73 22.39
C GLU A 206 8.05 -28.53 22.93
N TYR A 207 8.51 -29.52 22.15
CA TYR A 207 9.75 -30.22 22.45
C TYR A 207 10.95 -29.35 22.06
N THR A 208 11.37 -28.46 22.95
CA THR A 208 12.56 -27.60 22.73
C THR A 208 13.89 -28.33 22.95
N GLY A 209 13.86 -29.58 23.45
CA GLY A 209 15.07 -30.34 23.80
C GLY A 209 15.86 -29.74 24.96
N ILE A 210 15.34 -28.69 25.61
CA ILE A 210 15.93 -28.01 26.76
C ILE A 210 15.09 -28.35 27.99
N GLU A 211 15.70 -28.91 29.03
CA GLU A 211 15.03 -29.03 30.34
C GLU A 211 14.80 -27.62 30.91
N MET A 212 13.56 -27.15 30.80
CA MET A 212 13.09 -25.92 31.44
C MET A 212 11.71 -26.16 32.04
N ASP A 213 11.37 -25.47 33.13
CA ASP A 213 10.03 -25.50 33.68
C ASP A 213 9.09 -24.48 32.99
N LYS A 214 7.79 -24.63 33.20
CA LYS A 214 6.77 -23.76 32.59
C LYS A 214 6.97 -22.28 32.93
N ALA A 215 7.45 -21.97 34.13
CA ALA A 215 7.70 -20.60 34.55
C ALA A 215 8.86 -19.97 33.76
N THR A 216 9.96 -20.70 33.61
CA THR A 216 11.13 -20.31 32.83
C THR A 216 10.76 -20.17 31.36
N PHE A 217 10.03 -21.13 30.80
CA PHE A 217 9.53 -21.06 29.41
C PHE A 217 8.71 -19.79 29.16
N ASN A 218 7.73 -19.52 30.03
CA ASN A 218 6.89 -18.33 29.88
C ASN A 218 7.71 -17.03 29.98
N ALA A 219 8.66 -16.97 30.93
CA ALA A 219 9.48 -15.79 31.15
C ALA A 219 10.51 -15.54 30.02
N THR A 220 10.95 -16.58 29.30
CA THR A 220 12.07 -16.50 28.33
C THR A 220 11.63 -16.56 26.87
N LEU A 221 10.68 -17.43 26.54
CA LEU A 221 10.29 -17.72 25.15
C LEU A 221 8.93 -17.11 24.78
N ARG A 222 8.11 -16.76 25.78
CA ARG A 222 6.78 -16.18 25.58
C ARG A 222 6.61 -14.75 26.09
N SER A 223 7.68 -14.15 26.61
CA SER A 223 7.61 -12.79 27.13
C SER A 223 8.32 -11.77 26.24
N GLY A 224 7.71 -10.58 26.18
CA GLY A 224 8.30 -9.42 25.53
C GLY A 224 8.32 -9.49 24.01
N SER A 225 8.88 -8.45 23.40
CA SER A 225 8.86 -8.30 21.95
C SER A 225 9.59 -9.42 21.19
N SER A 226 10.55 -10.11 21.81
CA SER A 226 11.28 -11.22 21.18
C SER A 226 10.44 -12.47 20.96
N ALA A 227 9.33 -12.63 21.71
CA ALA A 227 8.40 -13.75 21.59
C ALA A 227 7.50 -13.66 20.34
N LEU A 228 7.41 -12.50 19.69
CA LEU A 228 6.58 -12.27 18.53
C LEU A 228 7.16 -12.93 17.26
N SER A 229 6.29 -13.40 16.37
CA SER A 229 6.70 -14.01 15.09
C SER A 229 6.97 -13.00 13.98
N PHE A 230 6.29 -11.85 14.00
CA PHE A 230 6.44 -10.80 12.98
C PHE A 230 7.15 -9.57 13.56
N ALA A 231 6.78 -8.36 13.15
CA ALA A 231 7.47 -7.13 13.54
C ALA A 231 7.64 -7.03 15.06
N GLN A 232 8.80 -6.54 15.48
CA GLN A 232 9.20 -6.46 16.87
C GLN A 232 9.67 -5.04 17.18
N SER A 233 9.32 -4.53 18.36
CA SER A 233 9.86 -3.27 18.83
C SER A 233 11.27 -3.48 19.40
N SER A 234 12.15 -2.47 19.31
CA SER A 234 13.46 -2.52 20.00
C SER A 234 13.33 -2.59 21.50
N SER A 235 12.44 -1.76 22.06
CA SER A 235 12.02 -1.86 23.45
C SER A 235 11.20 -3.13 23.71
N GLU A 236 11.48 -3.81 24.82
CA GLU A 236 10.88 -5.11 25.16
C GLU A 236 9.37 -5.04 25.38
N ASN A 237 8.85 -3.88 25.79
CA ASN A 237 7.46 -3.70 26.20
C ASN A 237 6.62 -2.83 25.24
N GLU A 238 7.19 -2.35 24.15
CA GLU A 238 6.47 -1.54 23.16
C GLU A 238 5.66 -2.36 22.19
N THR A 239 4.41 -1.95 21.95
CA THR A 239 3.43 -2.74 21.20
C THR A 239 2.89 -2.07 19.94
N TRP A 240 3.22 -0.80 19.69
CA TRP A 240 2.70 -0.06 18.54
C TRP A 240 3.05 -0.70 17.20
N LEU A 241 4.29 -1.14 17.02
CA LEU A 241 4.79 -1.68 15.76
C LEU A 241 4.13 -3.00 15.36
N PRO A 242 4.07 -4.05 16.21
CA PRO A 242 3.38 -5.28 15.85
C PRO A 242 1.88 -5.09 15.62
N LEU A 243 1.24 -4.17 16.36
CA LEU A 243 -0.17 -3.83 16.13
C LEU A 243 -0.39 -3.06 14.82
N LEU A 244 0.54 -2.19 14.43
CA LEU A 244 0.53 -1.49 13.15
C LEU A 244 0.67 -2.48 11.98
N GLU A 245 1.62 -3.40 12.05
CA GLU A 245 1.79 -4.45 11.03
C GLU A 245 0.55 -5.33 10.93
N LYS A 246 -0.05 -5.73 12.05
CA LYS A 246 -1.33 -6.46 12.05
C LYS A 246 -2.44 -5.70 11.33
N ALA A 247 -2.57 -4.40 11.59
CA ALA A 247 -3.59 -3.59 10.93
C ALA A 247 -3.30 -3.47 9.42
N TYR A 248 -2.04 -3.35 9.02
CA TYR A 248 -1.64 -3.37 7.62
C TYR A 248 -1.92 -4.73 6.96
N ALA A 249 -1.63 -5.83 7.63
CA ALA A 249 -1.99 -7.18 7.20
C ALA A 249 -3.51 -7.32 7.03
N LYS A 250 -4.32 -6.82 7.97
CA LYS A 250 -5.79 -6.81 7.84
C LYS A 250 -6.28 -5.99 6.64
N LEU A 251 -5.67 -4.84 6.37
CA LEU A 251 -6.00 -3.99 5.20
C LEU A 251 -5.78 -4.71 3.87
N HIS A 252 -4.68 -5.47 3.78
CA HIS A 252 -4.35 -6.31 2.62
C HIS A 252 -4.91 -7.72 2.73
N GLY A 253 -5.54 -8.05 3.85
CA GLY A 253 -6.35 -9.23 4.08
C GLY A 253 -5.66 -10.40 4.78
N ASP A 254 -4.33 -10.48 4.79
CA ASP A 254 -3.55 -11.48 5.52
C ASP A 254 -2.06 -11.08 5.56
N TYR A 255 -1.27 -11.73 6.42
CA TYR A 255 0.16 -11.47 6.54
C TYR A 255 0.93 -11.86 5.27
N LYS A 256 0.56 -12.95 4.59
CA LYS A 256 1.26 -13.38 3.36
C LYS A 256 1.18 -12.32 2.26
N SER A 257 0.06 -11.62 2.16
CA SER A 257 -0.18 -10.58 1.15
C SER A 257 0.69 -9.32 1.33
N ILE A 258 1.33 -9.15 2.49
CA ILE A 258 2.26 -8.05 2.77
C ILE A 258 3.73 -8.49 2.83
N GLU A 259 4.04 -9.76 2.56
CA GLU A 259 5.42 -10.28 2.63
C GLU A 259 6.37 -9.59 1.65
N ILE A 260 5.88 -9.28 0.44
CA ILE A 260 6.69 -8.70 -0.65
C ILE A 260 6.01 -7.43 -1.17
N GLY A 261 6.79 -6.36 -1.29
CA GLY A 261 6.34 -5.10 -1.87
C GLY A 261 7.49 -4.12 -2.10
N LEU A 262 7.11 -2.87 -2.40
CA LEU A 262 8.04 -1.77 -2.66
C LEU A 262 7.83 -0.69 -1.60
N THR A 263 8.91 -0.22 -0.99
CA THR A 263 8.86 0.77 0.11
C THR A 263 8.05 2.00 -0.26
N GLY A 264 8.19 2.50 -1.48
CA GLY A 264 7.39 3.60 -1.99
C GLY A 264 5.88 3.37 -1.97
N GLU A 265 5.40 2.14 -2.14
CA GLU A 265 3.96 1.81 -2.06
C GLU A 265 3.48 1.79 -0.60
N ALA A 266 4.31 1.31 0.33
CA ALA A 266 4.00 1.40 1.76
C ALA A 266 4.00 2.85 2.25
N LEU A 267 4.92 3.68 1.76
CA LEU A 267 4.94 5.11 2.06
C LEU A 267 3.69 5.83 1.53
N GLU A 268 3.23 5.50 0.31
CA GLU A 268 1.95 5.98 -0.21
C GLU A 268 0.80 5.56 0.73
N ASP A 269 0.79 4.30 1.20
CA ASP A 269 -0.29 3.79 2.07
C ASP A 269 -0.27 4.40 3.48
N LEU A 270 0.90 4.76 4.00
CA LEU A 270 1.03 5.39 5.32
C LEU A 270 0.73 6.90 5.28
N THR A 271 0.94 7.56 4.13
CA THR A 271 1.00 9.03 4.08
C THR A 271 0.03 9.68 3.10
N GLY A 272 -0.55 8.93 2.16
CA GLY A 272 -1.28 9.49 1.02
C GLY A 272 -0.38 10.27 0.06
N GLY A 273 0.95 10.15 0.20
CA GLY A 273 1.95 10.82 -0.61
C GLY A 273 2.07 10.25 -2.01
N VAL A 274 3.06 10.76 -2.76
CA VAL A 274 3.35 10.29 -4.12
C VAL A 274 4.81 9.90 -4.25
N THR A 275 5.04 8.63 -4.61
CA THR A 275 6.39 8.11 -4.77
C THR A 275 6.89 8.27 -6.20
N THR A 276 8.09 8.83 -6.35
CA THR A 276 8.89 8.83 -7.60
C THR A 276 10.17 8.05 -7.39
N ARG A 277 10.62 7.31 -8.41
CA ARG A 277 11.87 6.53 -8.37
C ARG A 277 12.91 7.14 -9.29
N THR A 278 14.15 7.24 -8.80
CA THR A 278 15.31 7.72 -9.58
C THR A 278 16.40 6.66 -9.53
N PHE A 279 16.79 6.12 -10.70
CA PHE A 279 17.94 5.23 -10.84
C PHE A 279 19.23 6.02 -10.81
N LEU A 280 20.13 5.68 -9.89
CA LEU A 280 21.36 6.45 -9.66
C LEU A 280 22.31 6.41 -10.86
N LYS A 281 22.30 5.31 -11.63
CA LYS A 281 23.09 5.18 -12.88
C LYS A 281 22.65 6.12 -14.00
N ASP A 282 21.41 6.59 -13.96
CA ASP A 282 20.86 7.51 -14.97
C ASP A 282 21.05 8.98 -14.55
N VAL A 283 21.62 9.24 -13.37
CA VAL A 283 21.88 10.58 -12.85
C VAL A 283 23.23 11.07 -13.37
N SER A 284 23.20 12.13 -14.18
CA SER A 284 24.41 12.75 -14.74
C SER A 284 25.05 13.80 -13.82
N ASP A 285 24.28 14.38 -12.90
CA ASP A 285 24.71 15.42 -11.98
C ASP A 285 24.33 15.01 -10.54
N THR A 286 25.26 14.35 -9.88
CA THR A 286 25.08 13.82 -8.52
C THR A 286 25.14 14.91 -7.46
N ASP A 287 25.76 16.06 -7.76
CA ASP A 287 25.75 17.24 -6.89
C ASP A 287 24.38 17.90 -6.89
N ALA A 288 23.75 18.05 -8.07
CA ALA A 288 22.39 18.57 -8.15
C ALA A 288 21.38 17.64 -7.48
N LEU A 289 21.55 16.32 -7.58
CA LEU A 289 20.72 15.35 -6.84
C LEU A 289 20.86 15.54 -5.33
N TRP A 290 22.09 15.68 -4.83
CA TRP A 290 22.34 15.94 -3.42
C TRP A 290 21.65 17.22 -2.94
N GLU A 291 21.89 18.35 -3.61
CA GLU A 291 21.39 19.65 -3.16
C GLU A 291 19.87 19.79 -3.33
N ARG A 292 19.32 19.39 -4.48
CA ARG A 292 17.93 19.69 -4.85
C ARG A 292 16.92 18.65 -4.40
N ASP A 293 17.36 17.41 -4.21
CA ASP A 293 16.49 16.31 -3.77
C ASP A 293 16.83 15.93 -2.33
N ILE A 294 18.05 15.48 -2.05
CA ILE A 294 18.37 14.95 -0.72
C ILE A 294 18.31 16.06 0.33
N VAL A 295 19.14 17.10 0.25
CA VAL A 295 19.23 18.14 1.27
C VAL A 295 17.99 19.03 1.32
N ALA A 296 17.48 19.46 0.16
CA ALA A 296 16.36 20.41 0.14
C ALA A 296 15.00 19.80 0.51
N ARG A 297 14.83 18.47 0.44
CA ARG A 297 13.49 17.84 0.55
C ARG A 297 13.37 16.82 1.68
N LEU A 298 14.45 16.12 2.02
CA LEU A 298 14.44 15.10 3.06
C LEU A 298 13.95 15.70 4.38
N LEU A 299 12.89 15.12 4.95
CA LEU A 299 12.19 15.56 6.17
C LEU A 299 11.57 16.97 6.10
N SER A 300 11.70 17.69 4.98
CA SER A 300 11.01 18.96 4.74
C SER A 300 9.65 18.74 4.09
N ASP A 301 9.64 18.07 2.93
CA ASP A 301 8.41 17.76 2.18
C ASP A 301 8.36 16.30 1.70
N SER A 302 9.44 15.54 1.90
CA SER A 302 9.59 14.20 1.34
C SER A 302 10.27 13.22 2.28
N LEU A 303 9.88 11.95 2.15
CA LEU A 303 10.57 10.80 2.72
C LEU A 303 11.35 10.07 1.63
N PHE A 304 12.43 9.38 2.03
CA PHE A 304 13.31 8.70 1.11
C PHE A 304 13.65 7.28 1.56
N SER A 305 13.75 6.38 0.59
CA SER A 305 14.29 5.05 0.75
C SER A 305 15.22 4.70 -0.42
N ALA A 306 16.10 3.73 -0.22
CA ALA A 306 17.02 3.25 -1.24
C ALA A 306 17.03 1.72 -1.27
N THR A 307 17.28 1.15 -2.44
CA THR A 307 17.33 -0.29 -2.63
C THR A 307 18.47 -0.65 -3.57
N ILE A 308 19.06 -1.81 -3.32
CA ILE A 308 20.07 -2.41 -4.19
C ILE A 308 19.39 -3.50 -5.03
N GLU A 309 19.38 -3.35 -6.36
CA GLU A 309 18.95 -4.45 -7.24
C GLU A 309 20.11 -5.42 -7.45
N THR A 310 19.81 -6.69 -7.78
CA THR A 310 20.88 -7.66 -8.04
C THR A 310 21.72 -7.24 -9.25
N LYS A 311 23.02 -7.04 -9.02
CA LYS A 311 24.00 -6.93 -10.10
C LYS A 311 24.14 -8.35 -10.69
N GLN A 312 23.87 -8.55 -12.00
CA GLN A 312 23.84 -9.86 -12.68
C GLN A 312 25.08 -10.74 -12.45
N SER A 313 26.20 -10.16 -12.00
CA SER A 313 27.46 -10.84 -11.66
C SER A 313 27.50 -11.45 -10.25
N TYR A 314 26.51 -11.20 -9.39
CA TYR A 314 26.49 -11.68 -8.01
C TYR A 314 25.44 -12.76 -7.83
N VAL A 315 25.89 -13.93 -7.35
CA VAL A 315 25.01 -15.02 -6.91
C VAL A 315 24.49 -14.73 -5.50
N ASP A 316 25.28 -14.00 -4.71
CA ASP A 316 24.98 -13.68 -3.32
C ASP A 316 24.00 -12.50 -3.20
N LEU A 317 23.08 -12.62 -2.25
CA LEU A 317 22.14 -11.56 -1.87
C LEU A 317 22.73 -10.56 -0.88
N THR A 318 24.03 -10.66 -0.58
CA THR A 318 24.74 -9.77 0.34
C THR A 318 26.04 -9.31 -0.32
N THR A 319 26.37 -8.03 -0.19
CA THR A 319 27.63 -7.45 -0.65
C THR A 319 28.78 -7.85 0.29
N SER A 320 30.03 -7.67 -0.14
CA SER A 320 31.19 -7.90 0.74
C SER A 320 31.22 -6.97 1.95
N GLU A 321 30.52 -5.84 1.87
CA GLU A 321 30.44 -4.82 2.92
C GLU A 321 29.11 -4.89 3.71
N GLY A 322 28.43 -6.04 3.68
CA GLY A 322 27.28 -6.34 4.56
C GLY A 322 25.90 -5.85 4.09
N LEU A 323 25.81 -5.13 2.96
CA LEU A 323 24.53 -4.66 2.43
C LEU A 323 23.77 -5.80 1.72
N LEU A 324 22.45 -5.77 1.78
CA LEU A 324 21.59 -6.74 1.12
C LEU A 324 21.10 -6.28 -0.26
N HIS A 325 21.15 -7.20 -1.21
CA HIS A 325 20.46 -7.08 -2.48
C HIS A 325 18.96 -7.40 -2.32
N LEU A 326 18.13 -6.77 -3.16
CA LEU A 326 16.66 -6.88 -3.15
C LEU A 326 16.05 -6.51 -1.80
N HIS A 327 16.74 -5.64 -1.05
CA HIS A 327 16.33 -5.21 0.28
C HIS A 327 16.27 -3.69 0.38
N PRO A 328 15.24 -3.14 1.02
CA PRO A 328 15.07 -1.71 1.16
C PRO A 328 15.71 -1.15 2.43
N TYR A 329 16.22 0.08 2.31
CA TYR A 329 16.83 0.86 3.37
C TYR A 329 16.12 2.22 3.48
N ALA A 330 15.76 2.63 4.69
CA ALA A 330 15.25 3.98 4.92
C ALA A 330 16.41 4.97 4.88
N ILE A 331 16.26 6.13 4.22
CA ILE A 331 17.22 7.24 4.34
C ILE A 331 16.68 8.19 5.40
N LEU A 332 17.36 8.26 6.54
CA LEU A 332 16.87 9.01 7.70
C LEU A 332 17.44 10.42 7.75
N ARG A 333 18.72 10.59 7.42
CA ARG A 333 19.43 11.88 7.50
C ARG A 333 20.42 12.03 6.36
N ALA A 334 20.67 13.28 6.00
CA ALA A 334 21.76 13.68 5.12
C ALA A 334 22.47 14.90 5.71
N VAL A 335 23.79 14.84 5.83
CA VAL A 335 24.58 15.86 6.52
C VAL A 335 25.86 16.13 5.76
N GLU A 336 26.19 17.41 5.60
CA GLU A 336 27.54 17.82 5.20
C GLU A 336 28.37 18.13 6.45
N ALA A 337 29.48 17.43 6.61
CA ALA A 337 30.39 17.60 7.73
C ALA A 337 31.83 17.61 7.24
N CYS A 338 32.60 18.62 7.64
CA CYS A 338 34.04 18.73 7.35
C CYS A 338 34.38 18.58 5.85
N GLY A 339 33.54 19.15 4.96
CA GLY A 339 33.73 19.09 3.51
C GLY A 339 33.38 17.74 2.87
N ARG A 340 32.70 16.85 3.59
CA ARG A 340 32.21 15.55 3.11
C ARG A 340 30.70 15.46 3.28
N ARG A 341 30.07 14.61 2.46
CA ARG A 341 28.62 14.37 2.43
C ARG A 341 28.33 12.98 2.95
N PHE A 342 27.39 12.90 3.90
CA PHE A 342 27.02 11.65 4.56
C PHE A 342 25.53 11.43 4.53
N VAL A 343 25.13 10.19 4.29
CA VAL A 343 23.76 9.72 4.47
C VAL A 343 23.70 8.73 5.61
N GLN A 344 22.67 8.86 6.45
CA GLN A 344 22.33 7.86 7.44
C GLN A 344 21.22 6.98 6.87
N LEU A 345 21.50 5.69 6.79
CA LEU A 345 20.52 4.70 6.38
C LEU A 345 20.10 3.85 7.56
N ARG A 346 18.94 3.21 7.40
CA ARG A 346 18.48 2.19 8.34
C ARG A 346 18.04 0.92 7.63
N ASN A 347 18.59 -0.20 8.11
CA ASN A 347 18.10 -1.54 7.87
C ASN A 347 17.24 -2.01 9.06
N PRO A 348 15.93 -2.25 8.88
CA PRO A 348 15.09 -2.82 9.93
C PRO A 348 15.45 -4.27 10.31
N GLN A 349 16.23 -4.98 9.49
CA GLN A 349 16.72 -6.32 9.80
C GLN A 349 17.99 -6.25 10.64
N ARG A 350 18.01 -6.98 11.75
CA ARG A 350 19.14 -7.00 12.71
C ARG A 350 20.40 -7.64 12.16
N GLY A 351 21.56 -7.16 12.63
CA GLY A 351 22.86 -7.79 12.40
C GLY A 351 23.37 -7.66 10.96
N GLN A 352 22.80 -6.76 10.16
CA GLN A 352 23.18 -6.53 8.77
C GLN A 352 23.26 -5.04 8.46
N GLU A 353 24.38 -4.46 8.87
CA GLU A 353 24.74 -3.07 8.61
C GLU A 353 25.93 -2.98 7.65
N TRP A 354 26.18 -1.76 7.18
CA TRP A 354 27.36 -1.42 6.41
C TRP A 354 28.64 -1.68 7.22
N SER A 355 29.54 -2.50 6.69
CA SER A 355 30.84 -2.81 7.31
C SER A 355 32.02 -2.06 6.68
N GLY A 356 31.78 -1.26 5.64
CA GLY A 356 32.79 -0.48 4.95
C GLY A 356 33.26 0.78 5.70
N ARG A 357 33.68 1.81 4.95
CA ARG A 357 34.15 3.09 5.51
C ARG A 357 33.02 3.79 6.25
N TRP A 358 33.29 4.32 7.45
CA TRP A 358 32.29 4.94 8.32
C TRP A 358 31.22 4.00 8.87
N SER A 359 31.44 2.68 8.78
CA SER A 359 30.73 1.72 9.63
C SER A 359 30.91 2.04 11.11
N ASP A 360 30.05 1.49 11.95
CA ASP A 360 30.02 1.77 13.39
C ASP A 360 31.34 1.45 14.12
N GLY A 361 32.05 0.42 13.66
CA GLY A 361 33.38 0.06 14.16
C GLY A 361 34.55 0.77 13.47
N SER A 362 34.29 1.73 12.58
CA SER A 362 35.32 2.32 11.73
C SER A 362 36.33 3.17 12.51
N SER A 363 37.61 3.00 12.24
CA SER A 363 38.68 3.84 12.81
C SER A 363 38.70 5.28 12.25
N LEU A 364 37.84 5.58 11.28
CA LEU A 364 37.72 6.92 10.67
C LEU A 364 36.96 7.92 11.57
N TRP A 365 36.22 7.43 12.57
CA TRP A 365 35.49 8.27 13.51
C TRP A 365 36.44 9.13 14.35
N THR A 366 36.38 10.45 14.15
CA THR A 366 37.03 11.43 15.03
C THR A 366 35.96 12.12 15.88
N ASN A 367 36.36 12.74 17.00
CA ASN A 367 35.44 13.50 17.86
C ASN A 367 34.65 14.57 17.09
N GLU A 368 35.25 15.16 16.05
CA GLU A 368 34.60 16.15 15.18
C GLU A 368 33.46 15.52 14.39
N PHE A 369 33.69 14.38 13.71
CA PHE A 369 32.64 13.68 12.95
C PHE A 369 31.59 13.05 13.85
N VAL A 370 31.98 12.47 14.98
CA VAL A 370 31.04 11.90 15.97
C VAL A 370 30.06 12.96 16.45
N THR A 371 30.57 14.15 16.77
CA THR A 371 29.73 15.29 17.20
C THR A 371 28.85 15.79 16.05
N ALA A 372 29.42 15.97 14.85
CA ALA A 372 28.70 16.53 13.70
C ALA A 372 27.56 15.61 13.21
N LEU A 373 27.77 14.29 13.24
CA LEU A 373 26.80 13.30 12.78
C LEU A 373 25.91 12.78 13.91
N ASN A 374 26.23 13.09 15.16
CA ASN A 374 25.61 12.52 16.36
C ASN A 374 25.67 10.98 16.31
N HIS A 375 26.85 10.45 16.02
CA HIS A 375 27.06 9.01 15.92
C HIS A 375 27.20 8.41 17.33
N THR A 376 26.35 7.45 17.65
CA THR A 376 26.34 6.74 18.93
C THR A 376 26.99 5.35 18.85
N GLY A 377 27.03 4.76 17.66
CA GLY A 377 27.44 3.39 17.40
C GLY A 377 26.43 2.35 17.92
N GLY A 378 26.49 1.14 17.38
CA GLY A 378 25.76 -0.04 17.85
C GLY A 378 25.02 -0.78 16.73
N ASP A 379 24.72 -2.06 16.94
CA ASP A 379 23.90 -2.85 16.00
C ASP A 379 22.41 -2.55 16.22
N ASP A 380 22.01 -1.33 15.88
CA ASP A 380 20.63 -0.83 15.97
C ASP A 380 19.92 -0.78 14.61
N GLY A 381 20.63 -1.10 13.53
CA GLY A 381 20.22 -1.06 12.13
C GLY A 381 20.55 0.25 11.43
N CYS A 382 20.97 1.30 12.14
CA CYS A 382 21.29 2.62 11.58
C CYS A 382 22.79 2.80 11.38
N PHE A 383 23.21 3.07 10.14
CA PHE A 383 24.62 3.29 9.84
C PHE A 383 24.82 4.52 8.97
N TRP A 384 26.01 5.11 9.07
CA TRP A 384 26.44 6.20 8.22
C TRP A 384 27.26 5.68 7.05
N MET A 385 27.11 6.31 5.89
CA MET A 385 28.03 6.11 4.77
C MET A 385 28.28 7.42 4.03
N GLU A 386 29.44 7.52 3.39
CA GLU A 386 29.78 8.67 2.56
C GLU A 386 28.97 8.63 1.26
N TRP A 387 28.59 9.80 0.74
CA TRP A 387 27.73 9.90 -0.45
C TRP A 387 28.30 9.22 -1.69
N CYS A 388 29.63 9.19 -1.85
CA CYS A 388 30.27 8.45 -2.95
C CYS A 388 30.03 6.94 -2.84
N ASP A 389 30.17 6.37 -1.64
CA ASP A 389 29.97 4.95 -1.40
C ASP A 389 28.48 4.59 -1.62
N PHE A 390 27.57 5.49 -1.23
CA PHE A 390 26.14 5.32 -1.49
C PHE A 390 25.83 5.23 -2.99
N LEU A 391 26.42 6.10 -3.82
CA LEU A 391 26.21 6.11 -5.27
C LEU A 391 26.77 4.86 -5.97
N ASP A 392 27.84 4.26 -5.42
CA ASP A 392 28.47 3.06 -5.97
C ASP A 392 27.70 1.76 -5.61
N GLU A 393 27.13 1.72 -4.40
CA GLU A 393 26.43 0.55 -3.89
C GLU A 393 24.95 0.51 -4.30
N PHE A 394 24.22 1.60 -4.10
CA PHE A 394 22.77 1.62 -4.29
C PHE A 394 22.36 1.74 -5.76
N THR A 395 21.22 1.13 -6.11
CA THR A 395 20.75 1.12 -7.50
C THR A 395 19.80 2.29 -7.78
N HIS A 396 18.89 2.56 -6.85
CA HIS A 396 17.90 3.61 -7.00
C HIS A 396 17.46 4.14 -5.65
N ILE A 397 16.93 5.36 -5.68
CA ILE A 397 16.20 5.98 -4.58
C ILE A 397 14.72 6.08 -4.93
N GLU A 398 13.88 5.92 -3.92
CA GLU A 398 12.45 6.24 -3.96
C GLU A 398 12.22 7.45 -3.07
N ARG A 399 11.60 8.48 -3.62
CA ARG A 399 11.24 9.72 -2.92
C ARG A 399 9.73 9.82 -2.88
N THR A 400 9.17 9.86 -1.68
CA THR A 400 7.73 10.05 -1.48
C THR A 400 7.46 11.48 -1.03
N LEU A 401 6.83 12.25 -1.92
CA LEU A 401 6.33 13.59 -1.62
C LEU A 401 5.13 13.48 -0.67
N ILE A 402 5.18 14.16 0.47
CA ILE A 402 4.12 14.15 1.47
C ILE A 402 3.11 15.25 1.15
N LEU A 403 1.84 14.87 1.03
CA LEU A 403 0.73 15.78 0.75
C LEU A 403 0.02 16.10 2.07
N LEU A 404 0.36 17.22 2.70
CA LEU A 404 -0.28 17.63 3.96
C LEU A 404 -1.59 18.38 3.65
N ASP A 405 -2.70 17.99 4.27
CA ASP A 405 -4.03 18.61 4.08
C ASP A 405 -4.08 20.13 4.28
N ASN A 406 -3.13 20.69 5.05
CA ASN A 406 -3.04 22.13 5.34
C ASN A 406 -2.17 22.91 4.33
N ASP A 407 -1.57 22.23 3.35
CA ASP A 407 -0.70 22.88 2.37
C ASP A 407 -1.53 23.54 1.26
N THR A 408 -1.83 24.82 1.45
CA THR A 408 -2.52 25.66 0.46
C THR A 408 -1.78 25.81 -0.87
N THR A 409 -0.53 25.35 -0.97
CA THR A 409 0.28 25.44 -2.19
C THR A 409 0.03 24.28 -3.17
N ILE A 410 -0.55 23.17 -2.71
CA ILE A 410 -0.84 21.99 -3.54
C ILE A 410 -2.33 21.96 -3.87
N THR A 411 -2.66 22.21 -5.14
CA THR A 411 -4.06 22.15 -5.61
C THR A 411 -4.25 20.91 -6.49
N PRO A 412 -5.16 19.99 -6.13
CA PRO A 412 -5.48 18.86 -7.00
C PRO A 412 -6.08 19.38 -8.31
N LEU A 413 -5.38 19.12 -9.43
CA LEU A 413 -5.87 19.49 -10.76
C LEU A 413 -7.09 18.65 -11.18
N VAL A 414 -7.27 17.48 -10.56
CA VAL A 414 -8.44 16.63 -10.71
C VAL A 414 -9.01 16.40 -9.30
N PRO A 415 -10.26 16.83 -9.02
CA PRO A 415 -10.81 16.80 -7.67
C PRO A 415 -11.15 15.39 -7.14
N GLN A 416 -11.19 14.37 -8.01
CA GLN A 416 -11.46 12.97 -7.65
C GLN A 416 -10.67 12.02 -8.59
N PRO A 417 -10.15 10.89 -8.11
CA PRO A 417 -9.50 9.90 -8.96
C PRO A 417 -10.49 9.37 -10.01
N LEU A 418 -10.15 9.50 -11.28
CA LEU A 418 -10.96 8.98 -12.39
C LEU A 418 -10.51 7.56 -12.70
N TRP A 419 -11.22 6.57 -12.15
CA TRP A 419 -11.03 5.18 -12.51
C TRP A 419 -11.59 4.91 -13.92
N LYS A 420 -10.83 4.18 -14.73
CA LYS A 420 -11.27 3.71 -16.06
C LYS A 420 -10.84 2.26 -16.24
N SER A 421 -11.76 1.43 -16.72
CA SER A 421 -11.41 0.08 -17.15
C SER A 421 -10.65 0.14 -18.48
N ILE A 422 -9.53 -0.59 -18.52
CA ILE A 422 -8.65 -0.64 -19.69
C ILE A 422 -8.33 -2.10 -20.01
N ARG A 423 -8.68 -2.52 -21.23
CA ARG A 423 -8.32 -3.85 -21.72
C ARG A 423 -6.88 -3.88 -22.24
N ALA A 424 -6.00 -4.62 -21.54
CA ALA A 424 -4.64 -4.84 -21.99
C ALA A 424 -4.59 -5.76 -23.23
N THR A 425 -3.95 -5.29 -24.31
CA THR A 425 -3.83 -6.02 -25.59
C THR A 425 -2.45 -6.65 -25.76
N TRP A 426 -2.34 -7.66 -26.65
CA TRP A 426 -1.06 -8.20 -27.10
C TRP A 426 -0.98 -8.15 -28.64
N PRO A 427 0.07 -7.53 -29.23
CA PRO A 427 1.07 -6.69 -28.56
C PRO A 427 0.40 -5.46 -27.92
N ALA A 428 1.01 -4.92 -26.85
CA ALA A 428 0.49 -3.74 -26.17
C ALA A 428 0.48 -2.52 -27.09
N LYS A 429 -0.57 -1.70 -27.01
CA LYS A 429 -0.77 -0.51 -27.86
C LYS A 429 -1.03 0.73 -27.00
N TRP A 430 -0.56 1.88 -27.50
CA TRP A 430 -0.91 3.19 -26.95
C TRP A 430 -2.39 3.49 -27.18
N GLN A 431 -3.09 3.83 -26.11
CA GLN A 431 -4.45 4.35 -26.13
C GLN A 431 -4.36 5.86 -25.99
N GLN A 432 -4.83 6.55 -27.02
CA GLN A 432 -4.65 7.99 -27.12
C GLN A 432 -5.72 8.76 -26.35
N LYS A 433 -5.33 9.90 -25.77
CA LYS A 433 -6.23 10.87 -25.13
C LYS A 433 -7.10 10.25 -24.03
N MET A 434 -6.53 9.34 -23.26
CA MET A 434 -7.26 8.67 -22.17
C MET A 434 -7.67 9.65 -21.09
N PHE A 435 -6.80 10.63 -20.80
CA PHE A 435 -7.07 11.73 -19.88
C PHE A 435 -6.64 13.07 -20.50
N THR A 436 -7.23 14.16 -20.01
CA THR A 436 -6.88 15.53 -20.40
C THR A 436 -6.94 16.43 -19.18
N PHE A 437 -5.97 17.33 -19.03
CA PHE A 437 -5.94 18.32 -17.95
C PHE A 437 -5.40 19.66 -18.48
N THR A 438 -5.65 20.75 -17.75
CA THR A 438 -5.22 22.10 -18.13
C THR A 438 -4.33 22.69 -17.06
N VAL A 439 -3.21 23.28 -17.47
CA VAL A 439 -2.35 24.09 -16.60
C VAL A 439 -2.71 25.56 -16.87
N PRO A 440 -3.30 26.29 -15.89
CA PRO A 440 -4.07 27.51 -16.21
C PRO A 440 -3.27 28.82 -16.19
N THR A 441 -2.29 28.99 -15.30
CA THR A 441 -1.85 30.35 -14.90
C THR A 441 -0.36 30.63 -15.06
N ALA A 442 0.52 29.65 -14.84
CA ALA A 442 1.96 29.85 -14.92
C ALA A 442 2.72 28.56 -15.22
N LEU A 443 4.06 28.66 -15.32
CA LEU A 443 4.92 27.48 -15.20
C LEU A 443 4.69 26.88 -13.80
N SER A 444 4.10 25.70 -13.75
CA SER A 444 3.74 25.03 -12.50
C SER A 444 4.51 23.71 -12.40
N ARG A 445 4.92 23.36 -11.19
CA ARG A 445 5.37 22.00 -10.91
C ARG A 445 4.12 21.12 -10.78
N VAL A 446 4.06 20.06 -11.57
CA VAL A 446 2.92 19.16 -11.66
C VAL A 446 3.42 17.74 -11.48
N THR A 447 2.86 17.06 -10.49
CA THR A 447 3.07 15.63 -10.27
C THR A 447 1.91 14.87 -10.90
N ILE A 448 2.23 13.92 -11.78
CA ILE A 448 1.25 13.09 -12.47
C ILE A 448 1.46 11.66 -12.02
N VAL A 449 0.37 11.04 -11.56
CA VAL A 449 0.34 9.66 -11.07
C VAL A 449 -0.64 8.87 -11.93
N LEU A 450 -0.15 7.79 -12.53
CA LEU A 450 -1.00 6.76 -13.12
C LEU A 450 -0.95 5.54 -12.21
N GLN A 451 -2.10 5.14 -11.68
CA GLN A 451 -2.21 4.05 -10.71
C GLN A 451 -3.20 2.98 -11.19
N GLN A 452 -2.86 1.71 -10.94
CA GLN A 452 -3.79 0.59 -11.00
C GLN A 452 -4.26 0.23 -9.58
N ALA A 453 -5.41 -0.44 -9.46
CA ALA A 453 -5.92 -0.86 -8.17
C ALA A 453 -4.92 -1.76 -7.45
N ASP A 454 -4.78 -1.61 -6.13
CA ASP A 454 -3.96 -2.51 -5.33
C ASP A 454 -4.52 -3.95 -5.40
N ILE A 455 -3.66 -4.88 -5.82
CA ILE A 455 -4.02 -6.29 -6.02
C ILE A 455 -3.58 -7.20 -4.88
N ARG A 456 -2.89 -6.68 -3.85
CA ARG A 456 -2.38 -7.50 -2.72
C ARG A 456 -3.48 -8.30 -2.03
N ARG A 457 -4.66 -7.69 -1.85
CA ARG A 457 -5.82 -8.39 -1.26
C ARG A 457 -6.38 -9.51 -2.14
N PHE A 458 -5.99 -9.57 -3.40
CA PHE A 458 -6.55 -10.46 -4.42
C PHE A 458 -5.53 -11.50 -4.90
N VAL A 459 -4.50 -11.83 -4.10
CA VAL A 459 -3.63 -12.97 -4.40
C VAL A 459 -4.51 -14.22 -4.61
N GLY A 460 -4.35 -14.88 -5.76
CA GLY A 460 -5.23 -15.97 -6.23
C GLY A 460 -6.33 -15.54 -7.21
N LEU A 461 -6.82 -14.30 -7.13
CA LEU A 461 -7.85 -13.75 -8.04
C LEU A 461 -7.28 -12.71 -9.03
N GLY A 462 -5.97 -12.42 -8.99
CA GLY A 462 -5.30 -11.51 -9.93
C GLY A 462 -5.15 -12.05 -11.36
N GLY A 463 -5.32 -13.37 -11.54
CA GLY A 463 -5.19 -14.07 -12.82
C GLY A 463 -3.75 -14.28 -13.29
N ILE A 464 -3.61 -14.76 -14.53
CA ILE A 464 -2.35 -15.25 -15.10
C ILE A 464 -1.42 -14.13 -15.64
N TYR A 465 -1.78 -12.87 -15.44
CA TYR A 465 -1.02 -11.74 -15.98
C TYR A 465 -0.66 -10.74 -14.88
N LYS A 466 0.55 -10.20 -14.95
CA LYS A 466 0.94 -8.95 -14.27
C LYS A 466 0.87 -7.81 -15.27
N TYR A 467 0.50 -6.62 -14.78
CA TYR A 467 0.31 -5.45 -15.61
C TYR A 467 1.32 -4.36 -15.27
N GLY A 468 1.97 -3.83 -16.31
CA GLY A 468 2.88 -2.70 -16.22
C GLY A 468 2.24 -1.46 -16.85
N LEU A 469 2.44 -0.30 -16.23
CA LEU A 469 1.84 0.96 -16.65
C LEU A 469 2.86 1.82 -17.39
N ARG A 470 2.45 2.40 -18.52
CA ARG A 470 3.21 3.38 -19.28
C ARG A 470 2.31 4.52 -19.66
N PHE A 471 2.83 5.74 -19.66
CA PHE A 471 2.07 6.90 -20.11
C PHE A 471 2.94 7.90 -20.87
N GLY A 472 2.31 8.63 -21.79
CA GLY A 472 2.92 9.72 -22.53
C GLY A 472 2.12 10.99 -22.33
N ILE A 473 2.82 12.09 -22.05
CA ILE A 473 2.19 13.41 -21.84
C ILE A 473 2.44 14.27 -23.06
N TYR A 474 1.37 14.84 -23.60
CA TYR A 474 1.39 15.65 -24.82
C TYR A 474 0.83 17.03 -24.54
N ARG A 475 1.59 18.06 -24.89
CA ARG A 475 1.16 19.45 -24.82
C ARG A 475 0.41 19.82 -26.10
N ILE A 476 -0.74 20.46 -25.95
CA ILE A 476 -1.59 20.91 -27.05
C ILE A 476 -1.54 22.44 -27.14
N VAL A 477 -1.03 22.94 -28.27
CA VAL A 477 -1.01 24.39 -28.59
C VAL A 477 -1.35 24.56 -30.07
N ASN A 478 -2.32 25.41 -30.40
CA ASN A 478 -2.76 25.67 -31.77
C ASN A 478 -3.08 24.38 -32.56
N ASN A 479 -3.79 23.44 -31.93
CA ASN A 479 -4.10 22.09 -32.45
C ASN A 479 -2.86 21.22 -32.78
N LYS A 480 -1.64 21.67 -32.46
CA LYS A 480 -0.43 20.87 -32.56
C LYS A 480 -0.22 20.09 -31.26
N ARG A 481 -0.15 18.77 -31.42
CA ARG A 481 0.13 17.82 -30.35
C ARG A 481 1.62 17.54 -30.28
N THR A 482 2.27 17.92 -29.19
CA THR A 482 3.73 17.76 -29.02
C THR A 482 4.03 16.91 -27.80
N LEU A 483 4.84 15.86 -27.96
CA LEU A 483 5.27 15.02 -26.85
C LEU A 483 6.13 15.85 -25.88
N VAL A 484 5.80 15.77 -24.59
CA VAL A 484 6.54 16.43 -23.50
C VAL A 484 7.49 15.43 -22.85
N THR A 485 6.95 14.28 -22.46
CA THR A 485 7.71 13.19 -21.84
C THR A 485 6.93 11.88 -21.94
N GLN A 486 7.63 10.77 -21.74
CA GLN A 486 7.05 9.44 -21.61
C GLN A 486 7.65 8.74 -20.41
N TYR A 487 6.80 8.08 -19.64
CA TYR A 487 7.20 7.13 -18.63
C TYR A 487 7.08 5.73 -19.21
N VAL A 488 8.23 5.08 -19.45
CA VAL A 488 8.33 3.77 -20.10
C VAL A 488 9.00 2.71 -19.24
N ASN A 489 9.38 3.07 -18.02
CA ASN A 489 10.07 2.18 -17.09
C ASN A 489 9.24 0.91 -16.86
N SER A 490 9.92 -0.23 -16.81
CA SER A 490 9.36 -1.59 -16.89
C SER A 490 8.91 -2.17 -15.55
N SER A 491 8.81 -1.37 -14.50
CA SER A 491 8.47 -1.86 -13.17
C SER A 491 6.97 -2.18 -13.09
N TYR A 492 6.61 -3.40 -12.68
CA TYR A 492 5.24 -3.88 -12.46
C TYR A 492 4.67 -3.30 -11.15
N ASN A 493 4.69 -1.97 -11.04
CA ASN A 493 4.33 -1.25 -9.84
C ASN A 493 2.83 -0.93 -9.84
N ARG A 494 2.28 -0.71 -8.65
CA ARG A 494 0.93 -0.19 -8.45
C ARG A 494 0.78 1.21 -9.04
N SER A 495 1.81 2.05 -8.92
CA SER A 495 1.82 3.43 -9.41
C SER A 495 3.00 3.72 -10.34
N SER A 496 2.79 4.66 -11.27
CA SER A 496 3.83 5.25 -12.12
C SER A 496 3.68 6.76 -12.05
N SER A 497 4.71 7.41 -11.52
CA SER A 497 4.64 8.82 -11.15
C SER A 497 5.78 9.61 -11.76
N ILE A 498 5.51 10.85 -12.18
CA ILE A 498 6.53 11.80 -12.64
C ILE A 498 6.21 13.22 -12.17
N GLU A 499 7.25 13.95 -11.78
CA GLU A 499 7.16 15.38 -11.44
C GLU A 499 7.75 16.21 -12.58
N LEU A 500 7.02 17.20 -13.07
CA LEU A 500 7.38 17.99 -14.25
C LEU A 500 7.10 19.47 -14.04
N ALA A 501 7.93 20.34 -14.62
CA ALA A 501 7.62 21.75 -14.76
C ALA A 501 6.84 21.98 -16.08
N LEU A 502 5.54 22.24 -15.98
CA LEU A 502 4.63 22.39 -17.12
C LEU A 502 4.21 23.84 -17.32
N ARG A 503 4.24 24.32 -18.57
CA ARG A 503 3.79 25.65 -18.95
C ARG A 503 2.26 25.67 -19.13
N PRO A 504 1.61 26.86 -19.12
CA PRO A 504 0.19 26.94 -19.41
C PRO A 504 -0.14 26.33 -20.78
N ALA A 505 -1.07 25.38 -20.79
CA ALA A 505 -1.60 24.67 -21.95
C ALA A 505 -2.63 23.62 -21.52
N VAL A 506 -3.30 23.04 -22.52
CA VAL A 506 -4.02 21.77 -22.38
C VAL A 506 -3.02 20.63 -22.61
N TYR A 507 -3.11 19.59 -21.81
CA TYR A 507 -2.29 18.39 -21.89
C TYR A 507 -3.17 17.16 -22.07
N GLU A 508 -2.76 16.28 -22.98
CA GLU A 508 -3.37 14.96 -23.20
C GLU A 508 -2.44 13.87 -22.64
N VAL A 509 -3.01 12.84 -22.02
CA VAL A 509 -2.28 11.69 -21.52
C VAL A 509 -2.66 10.44 -22.31
N ASP A 510 -1.66 9.84 -22.96
CA ASP A 510 -1.78 8.53 -23.58
C ASP A 510 -1.32 7.47 -22.60
N ILE A 511 -1.95 6.30 -22.65
CA ILE A 511 -1.64 5.18 -21.75
C ILE A 511 -1.36 3.93 -22.56
N MET A 512 -0.41 3.14 -22.10
CA MET A 512 -0.17 1.79 -22.57
C MET A 512 -0.10 0.87 -21.34
N VAL A 513 -0.91 -0.20 -21.36
CA VAL A 513 -0.87 -1.24 -20.35
C VAL A 513 -0.15 -2.45 -20.94
N MET A 514 1.02 -2.74 -20.39
CA MET A 514 1.78 -3.95 -20.69
C MET A 514 1.21 -5.10 -19.91
N ARG A 515 1.15 -6.30 -20.49
CA ARG A 515 0.82 -7.53 -19.77
C ARG A 515 1.90 -8.58 -19.99
N THR A 516 2.29 -9.28 -18.94
CA THR A 516 3.21 -10.42 -18.98
C THR A 516 2.68 -11.56 -18.14
N SER A 517 3.01 -12.80 -18.52
CA SER A 517 2.62 -13.97 -17.73
C SER A 517 3.14 -13.81 -16.29
N SER A 518 2.27 -14.03 -15.31
CA SER A 518 2.61 -13.99 -13.89
C SER A 518 3.20 -15.31 -13.39
N GLY A 519 2.95 -16.41 -14.11
CA GLY A 519 3.18 -17.78 -13.61
C GLY A 519 2.11 -18.26 -12.61
N SER A 520 1.12 -17.43 -12.29
CA SER A 520 0.00 -17.79 -11.41
C SER A 520 -1.01 -18.69 -12.12
N GLU A 521 -1.78 -19.42 -11.32
CA GLU A 521 -2.90 -20.22 -11.80
C GLU A 521 -4.05 -19.35 -12.37
N PRO A 522 -4.82 -19.86 -13.33
CA PRO A 522 -6.09 -19.27 -13.73
C PRO A 522 -7.05 -19.10 -12.56
N ILE A 523 -7.88 -18.05 -12.61
CA ILE A 523 -8.82 -17.73 -11.52
C ILE A 523 -9.83 -18.87 -11.33
N GLU A 524 -10.24 -19.50 -12.43
CA GLU A 524 -11.16 -20.63 -12.46
C GLU A 524 -10.63 -21.83 -11.67
N ASP A 525 -9.34 -22.11 -11.79
CA ASP A 525 -8.66 -23.21 -11.09
C ASP A 525 -8.54 -22.89 -9.60
N VAL A 526 -8.16 -21.65 -9.25
CA VAL A 526 -8.09 -21.20 -7.86
C VAL A 526 -9.47 -21.29 -7.19
N ILE A 527 -10.53 -20.81 -7.85
CA ILE A 527 -11.89 -20.89 -7.31
C ILE A 527 -12.33 -22.34 -7.10
N SER A 528 -12.06 -23.21 -8.08
CA SER A 528 -12.47 -24.61 -8.02
C SER A 528 -11.73 -25.35 -6.88
N ASN A 529 -10.44 -25.09 -6.72
CA ASN A 529 -9.61 -25.72 -5.70
C ASN A 529 -9.93 -25.17 -4.31
N VAL A 530 -10.01 -23.85 -4.15
CA VAL A 530 -10.12 -23.21 -2.83
C VAL A 530 -11.54 -23.21 -2.30
N GLY A 531 -12.57 -23.15 -3.17
CA GLY A 531 -13.97 -23.07 -2.75
C GLY A 531 -14.42 -24.24 -1.88
N ALA A 532 -13.81 -25.42 -2.05
CA ALA A 532 -14.10 -26.61 -1.24
C ALA A 532 -13.47 -26.57 0.17
N PHE A 533 -12.32 -25.89 0.34
CA PHE A 533 -11.54 -25.93 1.58
C PHE A 533 -11.61 -24.64 2.39
N ARG A 534 -11.80 -23.48 1.75
CA ARG A 534 -11.77 -22.14 2.37
C ARG A 534 -12.88 -21.22 1.81
N PRO A 535 -14.17 -21.61 1.92
CA PRO A 535 -15.27 -20.90 1.29
C PRO A 535 -15.43 -19.46 1.79
N ASP A 536 -15.27 -19.22 3.10
CA ASP A 536 -15.48 -17.89 3.70
C ASP A 536 -14.43 -16.89 3.22
N LYS A 537 -13.14 -17.29 3.21
CA LYS A 537 -12.08 -16.43 2.69
C LYS A 537 -12.24 -16.18 1.19
N LEU A 538 -12.61 -17.21 0.42
CA LEU A 538 -12.87 -17.02 -1.01
C LEU A 538 -13.98 -15.99 -1.25
N LEU A 539 -15.08 -16.09 -0.50
CA LEU A 539 -16.20 -15.15 -0.60
C LEU A 539 -15.76 -13.72 -0.28
N GLU A 540 -15.07 -13.53 0.85
CA GLU A 540 -14.55 -12.23 1.27
C GLU A 540 -13.61 -11.61 0.23
N ARG A 541 -12.75 -12.43 -0.41
CA ARG A 541 -11.85 -11.96 -1.49
C ARG A 541 -12.61 -11.58 -2.75
N CYS A 542 -13.65 -12.35 -3.11
CA CYS A 542 -14.45 -12.06 -4.28
C CYS A 542 -15.27 -10.77 -4.11
N ASP A 543 -15.85 -10.55 -2.93
CA ASP A 543 -16.56 -9.32 -2.59
C ASP A 543 -15.62 -8.11 -2.70
N ALA A 544 -14.43 -8.20 -2.08
CA ALA A 544 -13.44 -7.13 -2.15
C ALA A 544 -12.92 -6.89 -3.59
N PHE A 545 -12.74 -7.95 -4.38
CA PHE A 545 -12.35 -7.85 -5.78
C PHE A 545 -13.41 -7.10 -6.57
N ASN A 546 -14.67 -7.52 -6.50
CA ASN A 546 -15.77 -6.90 -7.23
C ASN A 546 -15.96 -5.42 -6.81
N ALA A 547 -15.92 -5.12 -5.51
CA ALA A 547 -16.00 -3.75 -4.99
C ALA A 547 -14.90 -2.85 -5.58
N SER A 548 -13.68 -3.38 -5.71
CA SER A 548 -12.55 -2.66 -6.31
C SER A 548 -12.80 -2.27 -7.79
N ARG A 549 -13.47 -3.13 -8.57
CA ARG A 549 -13.71 -2.92 -10.02
C ARG A 549 -14.94 -2.06 -10.29
N LEU A 550 -15.94 -2.10 -9.41
CA LEU A 550 -17.10 -1.19 -9.45
C LEU A 550 -16.72 0.30 -9.36
N ARG A 551 -15.49 0.62 -8.90
CA ARG A 551 -14.97 1.99 -8.93
C ARG A 551 -14.79 2.54 -10.34
N ALA A 552 -14.52 1.68 -11.33
CA ALA A 552 -14.26 2.07 -12.71
C ALA A 552 -15.51 2.04 -13.60
N ASP A 553 -16.42 1.09 -13.36
CA ASP A 553 -17.60 0.86 -14.19
C ASP A 553 -18.84 0.62 -13.33
N ASP A 554 -19.97 1.24 -13.68
CA ASP A 554 -21.27 1.02 -13.03
C ASP A 554 -21.80 -0.42 -13.20
N LYS A 555 -21.19 -1.22 -14.08
CA LYS A 555 -21.52 -2.62 -14.34
C LYS A 555 -20.24 -3.45 -14.39
N LEU A 556 -20.20 -4.52 -13.60
CA LEU A 556 -19.14 -5.51 -13.66
C LEU A 556 -19.16 -6.22 -15.03
N GLU A 557 -18.16 -6.01 -15.86
CA GLU A 557 -17.92 -6.83 -17.06
C GLU A 557 -17.58 -8.27 -16.68
N PHE A 558 -17.00 -8.46 -15.49
CA PHE A 558 -16.63 -9.75 -14.92
C PHE A 558 -16.99 -9.80 -13.42
N ASP A 559 -17.92 -10.69 -13.06
CA ASP A 559 -18.36 -10.92 -11.68
C ASP A 559 -17.78 -12.24 -11.17
N VAL A 560 -16.77 -12.14 -10.31
CA VAL A 560 -16.08 -13.32 -9.74
C VAL A 560 -17.01 -14.10 -8.81
N LEU A 561 -17.90 -13.43 -8.07
CA LEU A 561 -18.85 -14.08 -7.18
C LEU A 561 -19.83 -14.95 -7.96
N ALA A 562 -20.28 -14.50 -9.14
CA ALA A 562 -21.13 -15.31 -10.00
C ALA A 562 -20.41 -16.61 -10.43
N MET A 563 -19.12 -16.53 -10.74
CA MET A 563 -18.29 -17.68 -11.08
C MET A 563 -18.11 -18.65 -9.89
N VAL A 564 -17.90 -18.13 -8.67
CA VAL A 564 -17.87 -18.95 -7.45
C VAL A 564 -19.22 -19.65 -7.25
N ARG A 565 -20.33 -18.92 -7.35
CA ARG A 565 -21.67 -19.51 -7.20
C ARG A 565 -21.88 -20.64 -8.20
N ASP A 566 -21.57 -20.43 -9.46
CA ASP A 566 -21.82 -21.46 -10.48
C ASP A 566 -20.94 -22.72 -10.30
N THR A 567 -19.75 -22.59 -9.70
CA THR A 567 -18.85 -23.72 -9.43
C THR A 567 -19.15 -24.45 -8.11
N GLN A 568 -19.64 -23.74 -7.09
CA GLN A 568 -19.87 -24.29 -5.74
C GLN A 568 -21.31 -24.78 -5.50
N LEU A 569 -22.27 -24.51 -6.39
CA LEU A 569 -23.65 -25.00 -6.25
C LEU A 569 -23.69 -26.54 -6.32
N THR A 570 -24.45 -27.14 -5.42
CA THR A 570 -24.82 -28.57 -5.49
C THR A 570 -25.73 -28.83 -6.69
N GLU A 571 -25.78 -30.08 -7.17
CA GLU A 571 -26.70 -30.46 -8.25
C GLU A 571 -28.17 -30.16 -7.90
N TYR A 572 -28.54 -30.24 -6.62
CA TYR A 572 -29.86 -29.84 -6.14
C TYR A 572 -30.13 -28.34 -6.37
N GLU A 573 -29.21 -27.46 -5.97
CA GLU A 573 -29.38 -26.01 -6.11
C GLU A 573 -29.34 -25.57 -7.58
N LYS A 574 -28.52 -26.23 -8.42
CA LYS A 574 -28.54 -26.03 -9.88
C LYS A 574 -29.91 -26.35 -10.48
N LEU A 575 -30.55 -27.43 -10.03
CA LEU A 575 -31.88 -27.86 -10.50
C LEU A 575 -33.03 -26.96 -10.01
N HIS A 576 -32.87 -26.25 -8.88
CA HIS A 576 -33.95 -25.47 -8.24
C HIS A 576 -33.74 -23.94 -8.29
N LYS A 577 -32.88 -23.46 -9.21
CA LYS A 577 -32.59 -22.03 -9.43
C LYS A 577 -33.80 -21.27 -10.03
N LYS A 578 -34.88 -21.02 -9.26
CA LYS A 578 -35.98 -20.10 -9.66
C LYS A 578 -36.55 -19.23 -8.52
N GLN A 579 -36.36 -17.92 -8.76
CA GLN A 579 -37.03 -16.69 -8.30
C GLN A 579 -36.95 -16.23 -6.82
N PRO A 580 -36.73 -14.90 -6.60
CA PRO A 580 -36.60 -14.32 -5.27
C PRO A 580 -37.97 -14.28 -4.56
N GLU A 581 -38.03 -14.84 -3.36
CA GLU A 581 -39.19 -14.68 -2.49
C GLU A 581 -39.25 -13.23 -1.97
N ASN A 582 -40.31 -12.52 -2.34
CA ASN A 582 -40.74 -11.28 -1.70
C ASN A 582 -41.30 -11.64 -0.33
N ASP A 583 -40.46 -11.66 0.70
CA ASP A 583 -40.94 -11.69 2.08
C ASP A 583 -40.97 -10.28 2.65
N SER A 584 -42.09 -9.62 2.43
CA SER A 584 -42.53 -8.48 3.23
C SER A 584 -43.10 -9.01 4.54
N ASN A 585 -42.40 -8.83 5.66
CA ASN A 585 -43.02 -8.99 6.98
C ASN A 585 -42.53 -7.96 7.99
N ASN A 586 -43.36 -6.92 8.12
CA ASN A 586 -43.76 -6.19 9.33
C ASN A 586 -42.97 -6.49 10.63
N ASP A 587 -42.16 -5.52 11.06
CA ASP A 587 -41.52 -5.50 12.37
C ASP A 587 -42.50 -5.07 13.46
N GLY A 588 -42.92 -6.02 14.30
CA GLY A 588 -43.57 -5.75 15.58
C GLY A 588 -42.53 -5.64 16.69
N ALA A 589 -42.55 -4.52 17.43
CA ALA A 589 -41.66 -4.31 18.57
C ALA A 589 -41.90 -5.36 19.68
N LEU A 590 -40.84 -6.07 20.07
CA LEU A 590 -40.83 -6.99 21.20
C LEU A 590 -39.94 -6.45 22.32
N THR A 591 -40.56 -6.13 23.46
CA THR A 591 -39.88 -5.89 24.74
C THR A 591 -39.91 -7.17 25.56
N GLY A 592 -38.79 -7.89 25.64
CA GLY A 592 -38.60 -9.06 26.50
C GLY A 592 -37.59 -10.05 25.94
N SER A 593 -36.79 -10.68 26.81
CA SER A 593 -35.77 -11.66 26.42
C SER A 593 -36.40 -12.97 25.94
N VAL A 594 -36.17 -13.34 24.68
CA VAL A 594 -36.61 -14.62 24.09
C VAL A 594 -35.39 -15.52 23.91
N ILE A 595 -35.44 -16.76 24.44
CA ILE A 595 -34.47 -17.81 24.11
C ILE A 595 -35.04 -18.60 22.93
N VAL A 596 -34.48 -18.43 21.73
CA VAL A 596 -34.80 -19.25 20.56
C VAL A 596 -33.79 -20.39 20.47
N GLY A 597 -34.19 -21.60 20.87
CA GLY A 597 -33.41 -22.82 20.66
C GLY A 597 -33.60 -23.35 19.25
N LEU A 598 -32.86 -22.83 18.26
CA LEU A 598 -32.85 -23.38 16.90
C LEU A 598 -32.04 -24.69 16.88
N ARG A 599 -32.70 -25.81 16.56
CA ARG A 599 -32.04 -27.11 16.30
C ARG A 599 -32.16 -27.42 14.82
N LEU A 600 -31.02 -27.49 14.12
CA LEU A 600 -30.95 -27.81 12.70
C LEU A 600 -30.48 -29.27 12.51
N PHE A 601 -31.18 -30.01 11.66
CA PHE A 601 -30.67 -31.27 11.12
C PHE A 601 -30.04 -30.98 9.75
N ALA A 602 -28.74 -31.26 9.61
CA ALA A 602 -28.12 -31.30 8.29
C ALA A 602 -28.67 -32.54 7.56
N LYS A 603 -29.38 -32.33 6.45
CA LYS A 603 -29.86 -33.41 5.59
C LYS A 603 -28.66 -33.86 4.75
N MET A 604 -28.04 -35.00 5.08
CA MET A 604 -27.01 -35.59 4.20
C MET A 604 -27.65 -35.89 2.84
N LEU A 605 -27.13 -35.28 1.78
CA LEU A 605 -27.41 -35.67 0.41
C LEU A 605 -26.50 -36.86 0.10
N VAL A 606 -27.09 -38.04 -0.11
CA VAL A 606 -26.40 -39.25 -0.60
C VAL A 606 -26.36 -39.23 -2.11
#